data_AF-A0A662I0M4-F1
#
_entry.id   AF-A0A662I0M4-F1
#
_cell.length_a   1.000
_cell.length_b   1.000
_cell.length_c   1.000
_cell.angle_alpha   90.00
_cell.angle_beta   90.00
_cell.angle_gamma   90.00
#
_symmetry.space_group_name_H-M   'P 1'
#
loop_
_entity.id
_entity.type
_entity.pdbx_description
1 polymer ?
#
loop_
_entity_poly.entity_id
_entity_poly.type
_entity_poly.pdbx_seq_one_letter_code
_entity_poly.pdbx_strand_id
1 'polypeptide(L)'
;MVDAEEIVKLLEELISVKLQATEVCTRCLGCRSYLSTDRTLAVAPEGTWEEKKSRGQYTEIDLADLEPEIVKYGTETEHKVLYLKYRYRKPVYNPLSKNTVTEVSYKAELVLAAAYIIKKLYNRLHVYVNTEEVAPLIIRPNKLGENKDYEIIVAPRIA
;
A
#
# COMPACT_ATOMS: atom_id res chain seq x y z
N MET A 1 8.94 11.69 -16.81
CA MET A 1 7.85 10.88 -16.24
C MET A 1 8.39 9.46 -16.20
N VAL A 2 8.47 8.89 -15.01
CA VAL A 2 8.95 7.51 -14.81
C VAL A 2 7.90 6.56 -15.36
N ASP A 3 8.33 5.48 -16.01
CA ASP A 3 7.42 4.45 -16.51
C ASP A 3 6.99 3.51 -15.37
N ALA A 4 5.74 3.07 -15.37
CA ALA A 4 5.27 2.04 -14.44
C ALA A 4 6.07 0.75 -14.58
N GLU A 5 6.50 0.40 -15.79
CA GLU A 5 7.32 -0.80 -16.04
C GLU A 5 8.66 -0.73 -15.29
N GLU A 6 9.25 0.47 -15.16
CA GLU A 6 10.47 0.67 -14.39
C GLU A 6 10.23 0.43 -12.89
N ILE A 7 9.13 0.94 -12.35
CA ILE A 7 8.74 0.73 -10.94
C ILE A 7 8.49 -0.76 -10.68
N VAL A 8 7.75 -1.42 -11.57
CA VAL A 8 7.45 -2.86 -11.47
C VAL A 8 8.72 -3.68 -11.48
N LYS A 9 9.62 -3.43 -12.45
CA LYS A 9 10.90 -4.14 -12.53
C LYS A 9 11.71 -4.00 -11.25
N LEU A 10 11.81 -2.79 -10.71
CA LEU A 10 12.54 -2.54 -9.46
C LEU A 10 11.88 -3.24 -8.26
N LEU A 11 10.55 -3.31 -8.21
CA LEU A 11 9.84 -4.05 -7.17
C LEU A 11 10.13 -5.55 -7.27
N GLU A 12 10.01 -6.15 -8.45
CA GLU A 12 10.26 -7.59 -8.66
C GLU A 12 11.73 -7.99 -8.41
N GLU A 13 12.68 -7.07 -8.65
CA GLU A 13 14.10 -7.27 -8.33
C GLU A 13 14.38 -7.17 -6.82
N LEU A 14 13.69 -6.27 -6.11
CA LEU A 14 13.96 -5.98 -4.71
C LEU A 14 13.23 -6.93 -3.75
N ILE A 15 12.01 -7.32 -4.10
CA ILE A 15 11.16 -8.23 -3.33
C ILE A 15 10.66 -9.33 -4.26
N SER A 16 10.57 -10.57 -3.77
CA SER A 16 10.13 -11.74 -4.56
C SER A 16 8.62 -11.73 -4.86
N VAL A 17 8.14 -10.65 -5.46
CA VAL A 17 6.77 -10.45 -5.93
C VAL A 17 6.76 -10.54 -7.46
N LYS A 18 5.60 -10.87 -8.03
CA LYS A 18 5.33 -10.71 -9.47
C LYS A 18 4.13 -9.83 -9.66
N LEU A 19 4.25 -8.78 -10.47
CA LEU A 19 3.14 -7.89 -10.81
C LEU A 19 2.70 -8.10 -12.26
N GLN A 20 1.39 -8.11 -12.47
CA GLN A 20 0.79 -8.27 -13.79
C GLN A 20 -0.03 -7.03 -14.14
N ALA A 21 0.06 -6.60 -15.39
CA ALA A 21 -0.78 -5.52 -15.90
C ALA A 21 -2.27 -5.89 -15.75
N THR A 22 -3.07 -4.96 -15.23
CA THR A 22 -4.51 -5.18 -15.06
C THR A 22 -5.23 -4.89 -16.37
N GLU A 23 -5.82 -5.93 -16.98
CA GLU A 23 -6.53 -5.82 -18.27
C GLU A 23 -7.90 -5.13 -18.17
N VAL A 24 -8.51 -5.11 -16.97
CA VAL A 24 -9.89 -4.60 -16.77
C VAL A 24 -9.89 -3.33 -15.92
N CYS A 25 -9.99 -2.18 -16.60
CA CYS A 25 -9.91 -0.85 -15.97
C CYS A 25 -11.06 -0.56 -14.99
N THR A 26 -12.22 -1.21 -15.12
CA THR A 26 -13.45 -0.85 -14.39
C THR A 26 -13.62 -1.48 -13.01
N ARG A 27 -12.83 -2.50 -12.63
CA ARG A 27 -12.99 -3.19 -11.32
C ARG A 27 -11.77 -3.09 -10.40
N CYS A 28 -10.55 -2.99 -10.92
CA CYS A 28 -9.34 -3.18 -10.11
C CYS A 28 -8.66 -1.86 -9.69
N LEU A 29 -7.95 -1.20 -10.60
CA LEU A 29 -7.16 0.01 -10.32
C LEU A 29 -7.07 0.92 -11.57
N GLY A 30 -8.00 0.80 -12.52
CA GLY A 30 -7.91 1.54 -13.79
C GLY A 30 -6.92 0.92 -14.79
N CYS A 31 -6.75 1.59 -15.92
CA CYS A 31 -5.76 1.21 -16.94
C CYS A 31 -4.35 1.62 -16.50
N ARG A 32 -3.31 0.95 -17.01
CA ARG A 32 -1.89 1.21 -16.67
C ARG A 32 -1.55 0.93 -15.19
N SER A 33 -2.30 0.03 -14.58
CA SER A 33 -2.06 -0.43 -13.23
C SER A 33 -1.55 -1.87 -13.25
N TYR A 34 -0.75 -2.22 -12.26
CA TYR A 34 -0.15 -3.53 -12.09
C TYR A 34 -0.51 -4.05 -10.71
N LEU A 35 -0.86 -5.33 -10.60
CA LEU A 35 -1.29 -5.95 -9.35
C LEU A 35 -0.49 -7.23 -9.12
N SER A 36 -0.06 -7.45 -7.88
CA SER A 36 0.60 -8.70 -7.52
C SER A 36 -0.37 -9.89 -7.57
N THR A 37 0.14 -11.08 -7.86
CA THR A 37 -0.68 -12.31 -7.90
C THR A 37 -1.45 -12.55 -6.60
N ASP A 38 -0.84 -12.25 -5.46
CA ASP A 38 -1.46 -12.37 -4.12
C ASP A 38 -2.32 -11.16 -3.72
N ARG A 39 -2.41 -10.15 -4.61
CA ARG A 39 -3.18 -8.90 -4.46
C ARG A 39 -2.80 -8.07 -3.24
N THR A 40 -1.56 -8.21 -2.74
CA THR A 40 -1.06 -7.45 -1.61
C THR A 40 -0.32 -6.17 -1.99
N LEU A 41 0.07 -6.04 -3.26
CA LEU A 41 0.84 -4.90 -3.77
C LEU A 41 0.30 -4.49 -5.14
N ALA A 42 0.24 -3.19 -5.38
CA ALA A 42 -0.06 -2.66 -6.71
C ALA A 42 0.74 -1.41 -7.04
N VAL A 43 0.94 -1.17 -8.33
CA VAL A 43 1.43 0.08 -8.91
C VAL A 43 0.30 0.66 -9.75
N ALA A 44 -0.05 1.92 -9.54
CA ALA A 44 -1.15 2.57 -10.26
C ALA A 44 -0.84 4.05 -10.52
N PRO A 45 -1.48 4.70 -11.49
CA PRO A 45 -1.40 6.16 -11.61
C PRO A 45 -1.81 6.84 -10.30
N GLU A 46 -1.16 7.94 -9.93
CA GLU A 46 -1.55 8.70 -8.74
C GLU A 46 -3.02 9.12 -8.80
N GLY A 47 -3.72 8.98 -7.67
CA GLY A 47 -5.12 9.34 -7.54
C GLY A 47 -6.09 8.23 -7.90
N THR A 48 -5.63 7.12 -8.48
CA THR A 48 -6.46 5.94 -8.72
C THR A 48 -7.17 5.49 -7.44
N TRP A 49 -6.47 5.43 -6.31
CA TRP A 49 -7.09 4.99 -5.06
C TRP A 49 -7.94 6.08 -4.39
N GLU A 50 -7.53 7.35 -4.50
CA GLU A 50 -8.32 8.50 -4.00
C GLU A 50 -9.69 8.62 -4.66
N GLU A 51 -9.77 8.35 -5.97
CA GLU A 51 -11.03 8.39 -6.70
C GLU A 51 -12.00 7.30 -6.23
N LYS A 52 -11.46 6.17 -5.74
CA LYS A 52 -12.25 5.08 -5.16
C LYS A 52 -12.65 5.36 -3.71
N LYS A 53 -11.80 6.08 -2.97
CA LYS A 53 -11.94 6.33 -1.53
C LYS A 53 -11.68 7.81 -1.28
N SER A 54 -12.76 8.57 -1.06
CA SER A 54 -12.77 10.03 -0.93
C SER A 54 -11.50 10.60 -0.30
N ARG A 55 -10.86 11.56 -1.00
CA ARG A 55 -9.60 12.22 -0.58
C ARG A 55 -9.58 12.65 0.88
N GLY A 56 -10.71 13.11 1.42
CA GLY A 56 -10.83 13.59 2.80
C GLY A 56 -10.68 12.51 3.88
N GLN A 57 -10.60 11.23 3.49
CA GLN A 57 -10.40 10.11 4.42
C GLN A 57 -8.93 9.77 4.64
N TYR A 58 -8.00 10.36 3.88
CA TYR A 58 -6.58 10.06 3.97
C TYR A 58 -5.81 11.13 4.75
N THR A 59 -4.94 10.69 5.63
CA THR A 59 -4.00 11.54 6.36
C THR A 59 -2.58 11.13 6.00
N GLU A 60 -1.73 12.12 5.74
CA GLU A 60 -0.30 11.93 5.56
C GLU A 60 0.35 11.53 6.89
N ILE A 61 1.20 10.51 6.85
CA ILE A 61 1.94 10.01 8.02
C ILE A 61 3.43 9.89 7.69
N ASP A 62 4.26 9.90 8.73
CA ASP A 62 5.66 9.54 8.60
C ASP A 62 5.82 8.02 8.62
N LEU A 63 6.82 7.47 7.92
CA LEU A 63 7.15 6.04 8.04
C LEU A 63 7.49 5.64 9.48
N ALA A 64 7.98 6.59 10.29
CA ALA A 64 8.29 6.39 11.70
C ALA A 64 7.04 6.20 12.57
N ASP A 65 5.85 6.58 12.08
CA ASP A 65 4.58 6.33 12.76
C ASP A 65 4.15 4.85 12.68
N LEU A 66 4.87 4.04 11.88
CA LEU A 66 4.62 2.61 11.73
C LEU A 66 5.51 1.79 12.66
N GLU A 67 4.91 1.14 13.64
CA GLU A 67 5.60 0.30 14.62
C GLU A 67 5.88 -1.11 14.07
N PRO A 68 7.08 -1.67 14.23
CA PRO A 68 7.36 -3.05 13.81
C PRO A 68 6.60 -4.08 14.66
N GLU A 69 6.00 -5.07 14.00
CA GLU A 69 5.24 -6.16 14.62
C GLU A 69 5.65 -7.51 14.00
N ILE A 70 6.08 -8.47 14.82
CA ILE A 70 6.36 -9.84 14.35
C ILE A 70 5.11 -10.70 14.56
N VAL A 71 4.54 -11.17 13.44
CA VAL A 71 3.37 -12.05 13.46
C VAL A 71 3.82 -13.48 13.20
N LYS A 72 3.35 -14.40 14.05
CA LYS A 72 3.60 -15.83 13.93
C LYS A 72 2.33 -16.55 13.47
N TYR A 73 2.44 -17.47 12.52
CA TYR A 73 1.33 -18.31 12.08
C TYR A 73 1.81 -19.68 11.57
N GLY A 74 0.87 -20.61 11.42
CA GLY A 74 1.13 -21.99 11.00
C GLY A 74 1.10 -22.96 12.19
N THR A 75 0.48 -24.12 11.99
CA THR A 75 0.29 -25.15 13.01
C THR A 75 1.41 -26.19 13.02
N GLU A 76 1.94 -26.55 11.83
CA GLU A 76 3.00 -27.56 11.66
C GLU A 76 4.38 -26.93 11.44
N THR A 77 4.44 -25.77 10.76
CA THR A 77 5.65 -24.97 10.55
C THR A 77 5.37 -23.54 11.01
N GLU A 78 6.13 -23.05 12.00
CA GLU A 78 5.99 -21.67 12.48
C GLU A 78 6.60 -20.70 11.46
N HIS A 79 5.74 -19.97 10.76
CA HIS A 79 6.14 -18.86 9.91
C HIS A 79 6.19 -17.57 10.73
N LYS A 80 7.21 -16.74 10.49
CA LYS A 80 7.35 -15.41 11.09
C LYS A 80 7.38 -14.38 9.98
N VAL A 81 6.49 -13.40 10.06
CA VAL A 81 6.45 -12.30 9.10
C VAL A 81 6.49 -10.99 9.86
N LEU A 82 7.34 -10.08 9.40
CA LEU A 82 7.45 -8.72 9.92
C LEU A 82 6.39 -7.84 9.24
N TYR A 83 5.58 -7.21 10.07
CA TYR A 83 4.60 -6.21 9.69
C TYR A 83 5.01 -4.84 10.25
N LEU A 84 4.46 -3.80 9.63
CA LEU A 84 4.50 -2.42 10.08
C LEU A 84 3.07 -2.02 10.46
N LYS A 85 2.88 -1.69 11.73
CA LYS A 85 1.59 -1.45 12.34
C LYS A 85 1.34 0.03 12.57
N TYR A 86 0.19 0.50 12.13
CA TYR A 86 -0.31 1.83 12.41
C TYR A 86 -1.41 1.77 13.46
N ARG A 87 -1.38 2.70 14.42
CA ARG A 87 -2.44 2.88 15.43
C ARG A 87 -3.29 4.09 15.08
N TYR A 88 -4.59 3.88 14.91
CA TYR A 88 -5.51 4.96 14.62
C TYR A 88 -5.75 5.84 15.85
N ARG A 89 -5.99 7.14 15.63
CA ARG A 89 -6.36 8.09 16.69
C ARG A 89 -7.74 7.83 17.28
N LYS A 90 -8.64 7.23 16.49
CA LYS A 90 -9.99 6.78 16.86
C LYS A 90 -10.23 5.41 16.22
N PRO A 91 -11.12 4.56 16.77
CA PRO A 91 -11.52 3.33 16.09
C PRO A 91 -12.05 3.61 14.68
N VAL A 92 -11.69 2.77 13.72
CA VAL A 92 -12.13 2.85 12.32
C VAL A 92 -12.87 1.58 11.92
N TYR A 93 -13.73 1.68 10.92
CA TYR A 93 -14.50 0.53 10.45
C TYR A 93 -13.62 -0.41 9.60
N ASN A 94 -13.67 -1.72 9.86
CA ASN A 94 -13.08 -2.72 8.99
C ASN A 94 -14.19 -3.37 8.13
N PRO A 95 -14.23 -3.11 6.82
CA PRO A 95 -15.29 -3.63 5.95
C PRO A 95 -15.23 -5.15 5.74
N LEU A 96 -14.07 -5.79 5.96
CA LEU A 96 -13.89 -7.23 5.75
C LEU A 96 -14.42 -8.04 6.94
N SER A 97 -14.03 -7.66 8.15
CA SER A 97 -14.47 -8.30 9.41
C SER A 97 -15.77 -7.72 9.97
N LYS A 98 -16.28 -6.63 9.40
CA LYS A 98 -17.49 -5.90 9.84
C LYS A 98 -17.46 -5.46 11.31
N ASN A 99 -16.27 -5.14 11.82
CA ASN A 99 -16.07 -4.63 13.18
C ASN A 99 -15.31 -3.29 13.17
N THR A 100 -15.09 -2.70 14.34
CA THR A 100 -14.19 -1.55 14.49
C THR A 100 -12.84 -2.02 15.01
N VAL A 101 -11.77 -1.40 14.52
CA VAL A 101 -10.40 -1.70 14.92
C VAL A 101 -9.65 -0.42 15.27
N THR A 102 -8.66 -0.53 16.15
CA THR A 102 -7.78 0.58 16.54
C THR A 102 -6.40 0.50 15.89
N GLU A 103 -6.13 -0.57 15.16
CA GLU A 103 -4.85 -0.81 14.51
C GLU A 103 -5.00 -1.49 13.15
N VAL A 104 -4.02 -1.29 12.28
CA VAL A 104 -3.88 -1.94 10.98
C VAL A 104 -2.40 -2.26 10.74
N SER A 105 -2.11 -3.40 10.15
CA SER A 105 -0.74 -3.84 9.87
C SER A 105 -0.53 -4.05 8.37
N TYR A 106 0.63 -3.70 7.85
CA TYR A 106 1.04 -3.87 6.45
C TYR A 106 2.33 -4.70 6.39
N LYS A 107 2.52 -5.57 5.39
CA LYS A 107 3.77 -6.35 5.28
C LYS A 107 4.96 -5.41 5.18
N ALA A 108 5.94 -5.54 6.08
CA ALA A 108 7.04 -4.58 6.20
C ALA A 108 7.90 -4.51 4.94
N GLU A 109 8.20 -5.67 4.34
CA GLU A 109 8.98 -5.77 3.10
C GLU A 109 8.37 -4.94 1.96
N LEU A 110 7.03 -4.96 1.83
CA LEU A 110 6.31 -4.26 0.77
C LEU A 110 6.35 -2.74 0.99
N VAL A 111 6.09 -2.30 2.21
CA VAL A 111 6.11 -0.87 2.56
C VAL A 111 7.50 -0.27 2.38
N LEU A 112 8.54 -0.96 2.87
CA LEU A 112 9.91 -0.48 2.79
C LEU A 112 10.43 -0.48 1.35
N ALA A 113 10.13 -1.52 0.57
CA ALA A 113 10.46 -1.57 -0.85
C ALA A 113 9.80 -0.43 -1.64
N ALA A 114 8.50 -0.22 -1.41
CA ALA A 114 7.75 0.85 -2.06
C ALA A 114 8.32 2.24 -1.70
N ALA A 115 8.57 2.50 -0.42
CA ALA A 115 9.14 3.76 0.04
C ALA A 115 10.54 4.01 -0.56
N TYR A 116 11.40 2.99 -0.58
CA TYR A 116 12.72 3.08 -1.18
C TYR A 116 12.64 3.41 -2.67
N ILE A 117 11.80 2.72 -3.44
CA ILE A 117 11.67 2.92 -4.89
C ILE A 117 11.13 4.32 -5.20
N ILE A 118 10.08 4.77 -4.51
CA ILE A 118 9.53 6.12 -4.67
C ILE A 118 10.59 7.18 -4.33
N LYS A 119 11.31 7.03 -3.20
CA LYS A 119 12.36 7.96 -2.82
C LYS A 119 13.52 7.96 -3.82
N LYS A 120 13.91 6.80 -4.34
CA LYS A 120 14.99 6.64 -5.32
C LYS A 120 14.67 7.30 -6.66
N LEU A 121 13.47 7.07 -7.20
CA LEU A 121 13.09 7.54 -8.54
C LEU A 121 12.70 9.02 -8.57
N TYR A 122 12.08 9.52 -7.49
CA TYR A 122 11.50 10.86 -7.49
C TYR A 122 12.18 11.83 -6.52
N ASN A 123 13.03 11.35 -5.59
CA ASN A 123 13.65 12.12 -4.50
C ASN A 123 12.65 12.74 -3.47
N ARG A 124 11.40 12.31 -3.51
CA ARG A 124 10.28 12.74 -2.65
C ARG A 124 9.45 11.51 -2.29
N LEU A 125 8.75 11.59 -1.17
CA LEU A 125 8.01 10.48 -0.59
C LEU A 125 6.91 11.02 0.30
N HIS A 126 5.69 10.55 0.07
CA HIS A 126 4.53 10.78 0.90
C HIS A 126 3.85 9.44 1.17
N VAL A 127 3.41 9.23 2.40
CA VAL A 127 2.74 8.01 2.84
C VAL A 127 1.39 8.39 3.43
N TYR A 128 0.34 7.71 3.00
CA TYR A 128 -1.02 8.02 3.43
C TYR A 128 -1.75 6.79 3.95
N VAL A 129 -2.47 6.97 5.04
CA VAL A 129 -3.36 5.99 5.65
C VAL A 129 -4.80 6.53 5.68
N ASN A 130 -5.78 5.65 5.48
CA ASN A 130 -7.19 6.02 5.61
C ASN A 130 -7.59 6.05 7.09
N THR A 131 -8.22 7.12 7.55
CA THR A 131 -8.58 7.32 8.97
C THR A 131 -10.06 7.11 9.28
N GLU A 132 -10.87 6.70 8.30
CA GLU A 132 -12.29 6.40 8.46
C GLU A 132 -12.59 4.90 8.35
N GLU A 133 -11.80 4.16 7.57
CA GLU A 133 -11.91 2.71 7.43
C GLU A 133 -10.55 2.04 7.16
N VAL A 134 -10.49 0.73 7.41
CA VAL A 134 -9.33 -0.09 7.04
C VAL A 134 -9.20 -0.13 5.51
N ALA A 135 -8.11 0.46 5.00
CA ALA A 135 -7.79 0.52 3.59
C ALA A 135 -6.29 0.29 3.33
N PRO A 136 -5.90 0.08 2.07
CA PRO A 136 -4.50 0.06 1.67
C PRO A 136 -3.74 1.33 2.05
N LEU A 137 -2.45 1.15 2.34
CA LEU A 137 -1.48 2.22 2.50
C LEU A 137 -1.08 2.73 1.11
N ILE A 138 -1.04 4.05 0.93
CA ILE A 138 -0.63 4.68 -0.35
C ILE A 138 0.76 5.29 -0.15
N ILE A 139 1.68 4.97 -1.05
CA ILE A 139 3.05 5.48 -1.04
C ILE A 139 3.31 6.11 -2.41
N ARG A 140 3.61 7.42 -2.44
CA ARG A 140 3.62 8.20 -3.68
C ARG A 140 4.58 9.40 -3.64
N PRO A 141 5.04 9.93 -4.78
CA PRO A 141 5.97 11.04 -4.82
C PRO A 141 5.31 12.41 -4.65
N ASN A 142 4.04 12.60 -4.99
CA ASN A 142 3.34 13.88 -4.90
C ASN A 142 2.29 13.90 -3.78
N LYS A 143 1.87 15.10 -3.36
CA LYS A 143 0.76 15.26 -2.41
C LYS A 143 -0.58 14.84 -3.00
N LEU A 144 -1.54 14.46 -2.16
CA LEU A 144 -2.89 14.11 -2.63
C LEU A 144 -3.47 15.21 -3.53
N GLY A 145 -4.06 14.82 -4.66
CA GLY A 145 -4.56 15.73 -5.68
C GLY A 145 -3.54 16.26 -6.70
N GLU A 146 -2.24 16.08 -6.49
CA GLU A 146 -1.19 16.40 -7.48
C GLU A 146 -0.84 15.18 -8.35
N ASN A 147 -1.84 14.66 -9.06
CA ASN A 147 -1.78 13.37 -9.75
C ASN A 147 -0.99 13.43 -11.07
N LYS A 148 0.32 13.18 -11.02
CA LYS A 148 1.24 13.35 -12.17
C LYS A 148 2.12 12.13 -12.43
N ASP A 149 2.34 11.31 -11.42
CA ASP A 149 3.24 10.17 -11.46
C ASP A 149 2.47 8.88 -11.09
N TYR A 150 3.17 7.89 -10.53
CA TYR A 150 2.61 6.63 -10.07
C TYR A 150 2.67 6.51 -8.54
N GLU A 151 1.67 5.83 -7.97
CA GLU A 151 1.58 5.44 -6.58
C GLU A 151 1.75 3.92 -6.42
N ILE A 152 2.33 3.51 -5.29
CA ILE A 152 2.41 2.12 -4.86
C ILE A 152 1.41 1.93 -3.72
N ILE A 153 0.56 0.91 -3.86
CA ILE A 153 -0.54 0.63 -2.95
C ILE A 153 -0.27 -0.70 -2.26
N VAL A 154 -0.24 -0.69 -0.92
CA VAL A 154 0.04 -1.88 -0.10
C VAL A 154 -1.20 -2.27 0.69
N ALA A 155 -1.71 -3.48 0.45
CA ALA A 155 -2.91 -3.96 1.12
C ALA A 155 -2.68 -4.18 2.63
N PRO A 156 -3.69 -3.93 3.47
CA PRO A 156 -3.61 -4.23 4.89
C PRO A 156 -3.62 -5.75 5.12
N ARG A 157 -3.07 -6.18 6.24
CA ARG A 157 -3.24 -7.53 6.75
C ARG A 157 -4.72 -7.76 7.03
N ILE A 158 -5.27 -8.78 6.39
CA ILE A 158 -6.59 -9.31 6.73
C ILE A 158 -6.37 -10.23 7.92
N ALA A 159 -6.85 -9.82 9.10
CA ALA A 159 -6.83 -10.61 10.32
C ALA A 159 -8.12 -11.42 10.45
#